data_AF-A0A1X2DII4-F1
#
_entry.id   AF-A0A1X2DII4-F1
#
_cell.length_a   1.000
_cell.length_b   1.000
_cell.length_c   1.000
_cell.angle_alpha   90.00
_cell.angle_beta   90.00
_cell.angle_gamma   90.00
#
_symmetry.space_group_name_H-M   'P 1'
#
loop_
_entity.id
_entity.type
_entity.pdbx_description
1 polymer ?
#
loop_
_entity_poly.entity_id
_entity_poly.type
_entity_poly.pdbx_seq_one_letter_code
_entity_poly.pdbx_strand_id
1 'polypeptide(L)'
;MVREMPDRYDELRREWIAEYAGISNIQKRRAELLNRQIRKRIRRTAGARPNPYDDNPTHPLWAREGTTIEVVGERFIVLLCALAAPIGWPLGQLLYRQIVTLIPDRLRAYPVPALLWTAFGIGTLTALLYTPDNSLSTTLVAPYLTAQIPATFAAAGIYGVLNGWLAIDGSASWWPLTPPPLAVDFNLALEPDDLTAPAVFETADPESVADLSPATQISQSMQSTKNVLIALASCLIGSVWMVGAVAVGITSAAVQPLSAPAATTLR
;
A
#
# COMPACT_ATOMS: atom_id res chain seq x y z
N MET A 1 -15.71 -14.03 10.21
CA MET A 1 -14.57 -14.04 11.16
C MET A 1 -13.30 -13.87 10.35
N VAL A 2 -12.73 -12.67 10.29
CA VAL A 2 -11.47 -12.42 9.59
C VAL A 2 -10.33 -12.87 10.52
N ARG A 3 -9.52 -13.81 10.05
CA ARG A 3 -8.36 -14.37 10.75
C ARG A 3 -7.37 -13.22 11.02
N GLU A 4 -7.17 -12.86 12.29
CA GLU A 4 -6.18 -11.87 12.72
C GLU A 4 -4.77 -12.48 12.55
N MET A 5 -4.01 -12.09 11.51
CA MET A 5 -2.53 -12.16 11.43
C MET A 5 -2.02 -11.21 10.32
N PRO A 6 -0.80 -10.61 10.43
CA PRO A 6 0.28 -10.91 11.39
C PRO A 6 0.54 -9.81 12.43
N ASP A 7 0.57 -10.28 13.68
CA ASP A 7 0.78 -9.57 14.96
C ASP A 7 2.09 -8.77 15.04
N ARG A 8 3.16 -9.30 14.43
CA ARG A 8 4.51 -8.78 14.64
C ARG A 8 4.73 -7.36 14.11
N TYR A 9 4.12 -7.02 12.97
CA TYR A 9 4.39 -5.73 12.32
C TYR A 9 3.41 -4.63 12.71
N ASP A 10 2.39 -4.95 13.51
CA ASP A 10 1.33 -4.01 13.85
C ASP A 10 1.88 -2.82 14.65
N GLU A 11 2.85 -3.05 15.55
CA GLU A 11 3.48 -1.99 16.35
C GLU A 11 4.27 -1.01 15.50
N LEU A 12 5.17 -1.50 14.63
CA LEU A 12 5.93 -0.65 13.70
C LEU A 12 5.01 0.12 12.75
N ARG A 13 3.98 -0.54 12.21
CA ARG A 13 3.01 0.10 11.31
C ARG A 13 2.25 1.21 12.04
N ARG A 14 1.89 0.99 13.31
CA ARG A 14 1.23 2.01 14.14
C ARG A 14 2.14 3.20 14.36
N GLU A 15 3.40 2.98 14.72
CA GLU A 15 4.38 4.05 14.96
C GLU A 15 4.60 4.88 13.71
N TRP A 16 4.81 4.23 12.56
CA TRP A 16 4.92 4.91 11.28
C TRP A 16 3.68 5.73 10.95
N ILE A 17 2.48 5.15 11.09
CA ILE A 17 1.26 5.92 10.80
C ILE A 17 1.14 7.11 11.76
N ALA A 18 1.49 6.96 13.03
CA ALA A 18 1.44 8.05 14.00
C ALA A 18 2.43 9.18 13.68
N GLU A 19 3.65 8.84 13.25
CA GLU A 19 4.70 9.78 12.87
C GLU A 19 4.37 10.53 11.58
N TYR A 20 3.86 9.82 10.56
CA TYR A 20 3.57 10.39 9.24
C TYR A 20 2.10 10.81 9.02
N ALA A 21 1.23 10.72 10.04
CA ALA A 21 -0.18 11.12 9.91
C ALA A 21 -0.35 12.62 9.64
N GLY A 22 0.56 13.46 10.15
CA GLY A 22 0.49 14.91 10.04
C GLY A 22 -0.86 15.47 10.50
N ILE A 23 -1.50 16.27 9.64
CA ILE A 23 -2.83 16.84 9.90
C ILE A 23 -3.99 15.90 9.56
N SER A 24 -3.74 14.75 8.92
CA SER A 24 -4.81 13.86 8.47
C SER A 24 -5.43 13.08 9.63
N ASN A 25 -6.68 13.39 9.92
CA ASN A 25 -7.51 12.69 10.88
C ASN A 25 -7.90 11.27 10.39
N ILE A 26 -7.93 11.00 9.08
CA ILE A 26 -8.09 9.64 8.54
C ILE A 26 -6.90 8.76 8.97
N GLN A 27 -5.68 9.27 8.88
CA GLN A 27 -4.48 8.53 9.29
C GLN A 27 -4.38 8.39 10.81
N LYS A 28 -4.66 9.46 11.57
CA LYS A 28 -4.72 9.40 13.05
C LYS A 28 -5.69 8.33 13.53
N ARG A 29 -6.92 8.34 13.01
CA ARG A 29 -7.94 7.32 13.31
C ARG A 29 -7.45 5.91 12.97
N ARG A 30 -6.71 5.74 11.86
CA ARG A 30 -6.16 4.43 11.49
C ARG A 30 -5.14 3.94 12.52
N ALA A 31 -4.25 4.82 12.98
CA ALA A 31 -3.29 4.51 14.04
C ALA A 31 -4.02 4.14 15.35
N GLU A 32 -5.07 4.88 15.73
CA GLU A 32 -5.89 4.59 16.92
C GLU A 32 -6.58 3.22 16.84
N LEU A 33 -7.17 2.88 15.70
CA LEU A 33 -7.81 1.58 15.50
C LEU A 33 -6.79 0.44 15.60
N LEU A 34 -5.61 0.61 15.03
CA LEU A 34 -4.53 -0.37 15.11
C LEU A 34 -4.02 -0.51 16.55
N ASN A 35 -3.80 0.60 17.25
CA ASN A 35 -3.42 0.62 18.66
C ASN A 35 -4.44 -0.13 19.53
N ARG A 36 -5.74 0.09 19.29
CA ARG A 36 -6.80 -0.61 20.01
C ARG A 36 -6.77 -2.11 19.76
N GLN A 37 -6.49 -2.55 18.54
CA GLN A 37 -6.33 -3.97 18.20
C GLN A 37 -5.14 -4.58 18.95
N ILE A 38 -3.98 -3.91 18.96
CA ILE A 38 -2.78 -4.33 19.70
C ILE A 38 -3.08 -4.44 21.20
N ARG A 39 -3.63 -3.38 21.81
CA ARG A 39 -4.01 -3.39 23.24
C ARG A 39 -5.04 -4.47 23.58
N LYS A 40 -5.98 -4.76 22.67
CA LYS A 40 -6.95 -5.85 22.85
C LYS A 40 -6.26 -7.21 22.82
N ARG A 41 -5.28 -7.40 21.93
CA ARG A 41 -4.48 -8.64 21.84
C ARG A 41 -3.63 -8.84 23.10
N ILE A 42 -2.85 -7.84 23.50
CA ILE A 42 -2.04 -7.87 24.73
C ILE A 42 -2.91 -8.20 25.95
N ARG A 43 -4.09 -7.60 26.07
CA ARG A 43 -5.05 -7.93 27.15
C ARG A 43 -5.50 -9.38 27.10
N ARG A 44 -5.85 -9.93 25.93
CA ARG A 44 -6.25 -11.33 25.80
C ARG A 44 -5.13 -12.27 26.23
N THR A 45 -3.88 -11.99 25.83
CA THR A 45 -2.71 -12.78 26.22
C THR A 45 -2.42 -12.69 27.71
N ALA A 46 -2.53 -11.50 28.30
CA ALA A 46 -2.31 -11.27 29.73
C ALA A 46 -3.50 -11.69 30.63
N GLY A 47 -4.62 -12.14 30.07
CA GLY A 47 -5.84 -12.44 30.84
C GLY A 47 -6.48 -11.22 31.53
N ALA A 48 -6.12 -10.00 31.12
CA ALA A 48 -6.56 -8.77 31.77
C ALA A 48 -7.99 -8.40 31.37
N ARG A 49 -8.78 -7.90 32.33
CA ARG A 49 -10.16 -7.46 32.08
C ARG A 49 -10.20 -6.22 31.16
N PRO A 50 -11.20 -6.10 30.27
CA PRO A 50 -11.38 -4.89 29.48
C PRO A 50 -11.67 -3.68 30.37
N ASN A 51 -10.91 -2.60 30.21
CA ASN A 51 -11.25 -1.31 30.82
C ASN A 51 -12.54 -0.77 30.17
N PRO A 52 -13.59 -0.46 30.95
CA PRO A 52 -14.81 0.16 30.43
C PRO A 52 -14.58 1.59 29.89
N TYR A 53 -13.51 2.26 30.30
CA TYR A 53 -13.12 3.60 29.85
C TYR A 53 -12.08 3.59 28.72
N ASP A 54 -11.95 2.49 27.97
CA ASP A 54 -11.04 2.44 26.81
C ASP A 54 -11.47 3.49 25.77
N ASP A 55 -10.51 4.30 25.31
CA ASP A 55 -10.78 5.46 24.45
C ASP A 55 -11.58 5.06 23.21
N ASN A 56 -12.63 5.84 22.92
CA ASN A 56 -13.36 5.69 21.68
C ASN A 56 -12.52 6.26 20.54
N PRO A 57 -12.27 5.49 19.46
CA PRO A 57 -11.51 6.00 18.33
C PRO A 57 -12.25 7.16 17.69
N THR A 58 -11.51 8.07 17.07
CA THR A 58 -12.04 9.19 16.31
C THR A 58 -13.14 8.70 15.34
N HIS A 59 -14.24 9.44 15.24
CA HIS A 59 -15.34 9.09 14.36
C HIS A 59 -14.90 8.95 12.89
N PRO A 60 -15.50 8.01 12.12
CA PRO A 60 -15.22 7.87 10.69
C PRO A 60 -15.62 9.14 9.92
N LEU A 61 -15.02 9.35 8.75
CA LEU A 61 -15.17 10.56 7.94
C LEU A 61 -16.63 10.97 7.68
N TRP A 62 -17.51 9.98 7.48
CA TRP A 62 -18.94 10.19 7.20
C TRP A 62 -19.76 10.57 8.44
N ALA A 63 -19.34 10.14 9.63
CA ALA A 63 -20.01 10.45 10.90
C ALA A 63 -19.33 11.58 11.67
N ARG A 64 -18.28 12.19 11.11
CA ARG A 64 -17.55 13.29 11.74
C ARG A 64 -18.25 14.60 11.41
N GLU A 65 -18.67 15.32 12.44
CA GLU A 65 -19.20 16.68 12.33
C GLU A 65 -18.04 17.69 12.44
N GLY A 66 -18.09 18.76 11.64
CA GLY A 66 -17.06 19.80 11.62
C GLY A 66 -16.88 20.44 10.24
N THR A 67 -16.61 21.75 10.24
CA THR A 67 -16.36 22.57 9.04
C THR A 67 -14.88 22.95 8.89
N THR A 68 -14.00 22.36 9.69
CA THR A 68 -12.55 22.64 9.64
C THR A 68 -11.97 22.24 8.28
N ILE A 69 -10.95 22.98 7.83
CA ILE A 69 -10.34 22.84 6.51
C ILE A 69 -9.82 21.42 6.28
N GLU A 70 -9.32 20.74 7.31
CA GLU A 70 -8.82 19.37 7.22
C GLU A 70 -9.96 18.38 6.91
N VAL A 71 -11.12 18.55 7.53
CA VAL A 71 -12.28 17.65 7.32
C VAL A 71 -12.84 17.82 5.90
N VAL A 72 -12.94 19.06 5.44
CA VAL A 72 -13.38 19.37 4.06
C VAL A 72 -12.36 18.84 3.05
N GLY A 73 -11.07 19.05 3.29
CA GLY A 73 -9.99 18.54 2.44
C GLY A 73 -9.99 17.02 2.35
N GLU A 74 -10.12 16.31 3.47
CA GLU A 74 -10.22 14.84 3.48
C GLU A 74 -11.42 14.32 2.69
N ARG A 75 -12.58 14.96 2.83
CA ARG A 75 -13.79 14.62 2.06
C ARG A 75 -13.58 14.85 0.57
N PHE A 76 -12.96 15.97 0.21
CA PHE A 76 -12.69 16.29 -1.19
C PHE A 76 -11.73 15.29 -1.82
N ILE A 77 -10.64 14.92 -1.12
CA ILE A 77 -9.69 13.90 -1.59
C ILE A 77 -10.40 12.56 -1.79
N VAL A 78 -11.19 12.12 -0.82
CA VAL A 78 -11.94 10.85 -0.91
C VAL A 78 -12.95 10.88 -2.06
N LEU A 79 -13.68 11.99 -2.24
CA LEU A 79 -14.62 12.17 -3.35
C LEU A 79 -13.90 12.11 -4.71
N LEU A 80 -12.77 12.81 -4.84
CA LEU A 80 -11.97 12.81 -6.06
C LEU A 80 -11.47 11.40 -6.37
N CYS A 81 -10.95 10.66 -5.39
CA CYS A 81 -10.56 9.27 -5.58
C CYS A 81 -11.74 8.38 -5.99
N ALA A 82 -12.92 8.58 -5.39
CA ALA A 82 -14.12 7.83 -5.73
C ALA A 82 -14.61 8.08 -7.17
N LEU A 83 -14.50 9.32 -7.64
CA LEU A 83 -14.88 9.71 -9.00
C LEU A 83 -13.82 9.30 -10.04
N ALA A 84 -12.54 9.38 -9.68
CA ALA A 84 -11.46 9.01 -10.59
C ALA A 84 -11.40 7.50 -10.83
N ALA A 85 -11.59 6.70 -9.78
CA ALA A 85 -11.44 5.24 -9.85
C ALA A 85 -12.57 4.49 -9.13
N PRO A 86 -13.83 4.59 -9.59
CA PRO A 86 -14.97 3.96 -8.90
C PRO A 86 -14.86 2.44 -8.83
N ILE A 87 -14.22 1.82 -9.83
CA ILE A 87 -14.03 0.37 -9.90
C ILE A 87 -12.60 0.01 -9.46
N GLY A 88 -11.60 0.77 -9.94
CA GLY A 88 -10.20 0.49 -9.62
C GLY A 88 -9.89 0.64 -8.14
N TRP A 89 -10.49 1.61 -7.44
CA TRP A 89 -10.24 1.82 -6.02
C TRP A 89 -10.71 0.66 -5.12
N PRO A 90 -11.97 0.18 -5.18
CA PRO A 90 -12.40 -0.97 -4.38
C PRO A 90 -11.67 -2.26 -4.77
N LEU A 91 -11.36 -2.46 -6.06
CA LEU A 91 -10.54 -3.59 -6.48
C LEU A 91 -9.13 -3.52 -5.91
N GLY A 92 -8.53 -2.33 -5.85
CA GLY A 92 -7.21 -2.13 -5.25
C GLY A 92 -7.21 -2.38 -3.74
N GLN A 93 -8.30 -2.01 -3.06
CA GLN A 93 -8.48 -2.35 -1.65
C GLN A 93 -8.63 -3.86 -1.43
N LEU A 94 -9.35 -4.56 -2.32
CA LEU A 94 -9.47 -6.02 -2.29
C LEU A 94 -8.10 -6.67 -2.53
N LEU A 95 -7.37 -6.23 -3.55
CA LEU A 95 -6.02 -6.71 -3.87
C LEU A 95 -5.07 -6.52 -2.68
N TYR A 96 -5.09 -5.34 -2.05
CA TYR A 96 -4.34 -5.08 -0.81
C TYR A 96 -4.65 -6.13 0.26
N ARG A 97 -5.95 -6.39 0.53
CA ARG A 97 -6.36 -7.38 1.53
C ARG A 97 -5.88 -8.78 1.19
N GLN A 98 -5.97 -9.19 -0.07
CA GLN A 98 -5.50 -10.50 -0.53
C GLN A 98 -3.99 -10.65 -0.33
N ILE A 99 -3.20 -9.64 -0.71
CA ILE A 99 -1.74 -9.67 -0.55
C ILE A 99 -1.36 -9.75 0.94
N VAL A 100 -2.08 -9.03 1.81
CA VAL A 100 -1.83 -9.11 3.26
C VAL A 100 -2.06 -10.52 3.82
N THR A 101 -3.01 -11.30 3.27
CA THR A 101 -3.19 -12.70 3.70
C THR A 101 -2.04 -13.64 3.34
N LEU A 102 -1.19 -13.24 2.37
CA LEU A 102 -0.01 -14.00 1.98
C LEU A 102 1.18 -13.76 2.92
N ILE A 103 1.08 -12.78 3.81
CA ILE A 103 2.10 -12.43 4.81
C ILE A 103 1.73 -13.14 6.13
N PRO A 104 2.65 -13.84 6.80
CA PRO A 104 4.10 -13.92 6.54
C PRO A 104 4.55 -15.12 5.69
N ASP A 105 3.63 -16.04 5.36
CA ASP A 105 4.00 -17.38 4.88
C ASP A 105 4.67 -17.37 3.51
N ARG A 106 4.17 -16.55 2.56
CA ARG A 106 4.71 -16.45 1.20
C ARG A 106 5.54 -15.18 1.00
N LEU A 107 5.10 -14.09 1.62
CA LEU A 107 5.72 -12.78 1.53
C LEU A 107 6.22 -12.36 2.91
N ARG A 108 7.47 -11.89 2.97
CA ARG A 108 8.06 -11.33 4.19
C ARG A 108 7.46 -9.96 4.53
N ALA A 109 7.18 -9.16 3.50
CA ALA A 109 6.72 -7.79 3.63
C ALA A 109 5.76 -7.43 2.47
N TYR A 110 5.18 -6.23 2.48
CA TYR A 110 4.22 -5.83 1.44
C TYR A 110 4.95 -5.24 0.22
N PRO A 111 4.72 -5.73 -1.01
CA PRO A 111 5.44 -5.31 -2.21
C PRO A 111 4.95 -3.94 -2.74
N VAL A 112 5.29 -2.83 -2.08
CA VAL A 112 4.87 -1.48 -2.51
C VAL A 112 5.42 -1.13 -3.90
N PRO A 113 6.73 -1.25 -4.18
CA PRO A 113 7.28 -0.88 -5.49
C PRO A 113 6.72 -1.71 -6.64
N ALA A 114 6.59 -3.04 -6.50
CA ALA A 114 6.06 -3.85 -7.60
C ALA A 114 4.61 -3.44 -7.96
N LEU A 115 3.78 -3.11 -6.98
CA LEU A 115 2.42 -2.64 -7.26
C LEU A 115 2.40 -1.28 -7.97
N LEU A 116 3.27 -0.35 -7.58
CA LEU A 116 3.36 0.95 -8.24
C LEU A 116 3.97 0.86 -9.64
N TRP A 117 5.00 0.04 -9.83
CA TRP A 117 5.61 -0.15 -11.15
C TRP A 117 4.73 -0.97 -12.09
N THR A 118 3.96 -1.94 -11.60
CA THR A 118 2.94 -2.62 -12.42
C THR A 118 1.82 -1.66 -12.81
N ALA A 119 1.37 -0.79 -11.90
CA ALA A 119 0.42 0.27 -12.23
C ALA A 119 0.97 1.20 -13.33
N PHE A 120 2.22 1.65 -13.18
CA PHE A 120 2.88 2.48 -14.18
C PHE A 120 3.00 1.74 -15.52
N GLY A 121 3.55 0.53 -15.55
CA GLY A 121 3.74 -0.24 -16.78
C GLY A 121 2.43 -0.51 -17.53
N ILE A 122 1.38 -0.93 -16.81
CA ILE A 122 0.05 -1.13 -17.42
C ILE A 122 -0.55 0.20 -17.87
N GLY A 123 -0.36 1.27 -17.09
CA GLY A 123 -0.83 2.61 -17.45
C GLY A 123 -0.17 3.13 -18.73
N THR A 124 1.15 2.98 -18.85
CA THR A 124 1.92 3.34 -20.04
C THR A 124 1.46 2.51 -21.24
N LEU A 125 1.29 1.19 -21.07
CA LEU A 125 0.78 0.33 -22.13
C LEU A 125 -0.62 0.77 -22.60
N THR A 126 -1.50 1.08 -21.65
CA THR A 126 -2.86 1.58 -21.95
C THR A 126 -2.79 2.89 -22.72
N ALA A 127 -1.91 3.82 -22.34
CA ALA A 127 -1.74 5.10 -23.03
C ALA A 127 -1.17 4.93 -24.44
N LEU A 128 -0.24 4.00 -24.65
CA LEU A 128 0.39 3.74 -25.96
C LEU A 128 -0.56 3.03 -26.93
N LEU A 129 -1.43 2.15 -26.44
CA LEU A 129 -2.39 1.42 -27.26
C LEU A 129 -3.68 2.21 -27.52
N TYR A 130 -3.92 3.26 -26.75
CA TYR A 130 -5.11 4.07 -26.89
C TYR A 130 -5.03 4.98 -28.13
N THR A 131 -5.95 4.79 -29.07
CA THR A 131 -6.13 5.66 -30.23
C THR A 131 -7.47 6.38 -30.10
N PRO A 132 -7.48 7.72 -29.99
CA PRO A 132 -8.72 8.48 -29.93
C PRO A 132 -9.42 8.45 -31.30
N ASP A 133 -10.74 8.29 -31.28
CA ASP A 133 -11.61 8.31 -32.47
C ASP A 133 -12.51 9.57 -32.44
N ASN A 134 -13.23 9.86 -33.51
CA ASN A 134 -14.08 11.06 -33.63
C ASN A 134 -15.38 10.99 -32.80
N SER A 135 -15.61 9.92 -32.04
CA SER A 135 -16.76 9.78 -31.15
C SER A 135 -16.41 10.16 -29.70
N LEU A 136 -17.28 10.93 -29.05
CA LEU A 136 -17.13 11.30 -27.63
C LEU A 136 -17.14 10.09 -26.69
N SER A 137 -17.88 9.03 -27.05
CA SER A 137 -17.96 7.83 -26.21
C SER A 137 -16.64 7.07 -26.18
N THR A 138 -15.99 6.87 -27.32
CA THR A 138 -14.67 6.24 -27.42
C THR A 138 -13.59 7.12 -26.81
N THR A 139 -13.74 8.44 -26.92
CA THR A 139 -12.69 9.38 -26.49
C THR A 139 -12.67 9.64 -24.99
N LEU A 140 -13.81 9.51 -24.30
CA LEU A 140 -13.90 9.69 -22.85
C LEU A 140 -14.10 8.36 -22.10
N VAL A 141 -15.05 7.53 -22.52
CA VAL A 141 -15.47 6.37 -21.72
C VAL A 141 -14.47 5.23 -21.84
N ALA A 142 -13.96 4.94 -23.03
CA ALA A 142 -12.98 3.88 -23.22
C ALA A 142 -11.71 4.08 -22.37
N PRO A 143 -11.00 5.23 -22.43
CA PRO A 143 -9.81 5.43 -21.61
C PRO A 143 -10.14 5.50 -20.12
N TYR A 144 -11.32 6.02 -19.73
CA TYR A 144 -11.74 6.05 -18.34
C TYR A 144 -11.94 4.65 -17.74
N LEU A 145 -12.55 3.74 -18.50
CA LEU A 145 -12.75 2.35 -18.08
C LEU A 145 -11.46 1.54 -18.09
N THR A 146 -10.62 1.68 -19.11
CA THR A 146 -9.32 0.98 -19.16
C THR A 146 -8.36 1.48 -18.10
N ALA A 147 -8.40 2.76 -17.74
CA ALA A 147 -7.62 3.34 -16.65
C ALA A 147 -7.96 2.76 -15.26
N GLN A 148 -9.10 2.08 -15.09
CA GLN A 148 -9.44 1.41 -13.83
C GLN A 148 -8.47 0.26 -13.50
N ILE A 149 -7.88 -0.37 -14.52
CA ILE A 149 -6.91 -1.46 -14.35
C ILE A 149 -5.62 -0.96 -13.68
N PRO A 150 -4.87 0.01 -14.25
CA PRO A 150 -3.70 0.56 -13.57
C PRO A 150 -4.06 1.25 -12.24
N ALA A 151 -5.24 1.88 -12.14
CA ALA A 151 -5.72 2.46 -10.88
C ALA A 151 -5.88 1.41 -9.76
N THR A 152 -6.21 0.16 -10.10
CA THR A 152 -6.31 -0.95 -9.14
C THR A 152 -4.97 -1.22 -8.46
N PHE A 153 -3.90 -1.34 -9.24
CA PHE A 153 -2.56 -1.58 -8.74
C PHE A 153 -2.00 -0.35 -8.00
N ALA A 154 -2.24 0.85 -8.52
CA ALA A 154 -1.84 2.09 -7.87
C ALA A 154 -2.50 2.24 -6.49
N ALA A 155 -3.81 2.00 -6.40
CA ALA A 155 -4.55 2.04 -5.14
C ALA A 155 -4.01 0.99 -4.15
N ALA A 156 -3.73 -0.24 -4.59
CA ALA A 156 -3.13 -1.27 -3.72
C ALA A 156 -1.73 -0.86 -3.21
N GLY A 157 -0.89 -0.25 -4.05
CA GLY A 157 0.41 0.27 -3.65
C GLY A 157 0.30 1.43 -2.64
N ILE A 158 -0.57 2.40 -2.92
CA ILE A 158 -0.88 3.53 -2.02
C ILE A 158 -1.42 3.03 -0.69
N TYR A 159 -2.32 2.05 -0.68
CA TYR A 159 -2.79 1.43 0.56
C TYR A 159 -1.65 0.77 1.35
N GLY A 160 -0.65 0.17 0.69
CA GLY A 160 0.57 -0.30 1.34
C GLY A 160 1.29 0.81 2.12
N VAL A 161 1.52 1.95 1.46
CA VAL A 161 2.14 3.14 2.08
C VAL A 161 1.29 3.67 3.24
N LEU A 162 0.00 3.93 3.00
CA LEU A 162 -0.89 4.52 3.99
C LEU A 162 -1.17 3.58 5.18
N ASN A 163 -1.00 2.27 5.02
CA ASN A 163 -1.13 1.31 6.11
C ASN A 163 0.19 1.11 6.88
N GLY A 164 1.22 1.89 6.58
CA GLY A 164 2.49 1.90 7.29
C GLY A 164 3.45 0.76 6.93
N TRP A 165 3.23 0.07 5.81
CA TRP A 165 4.10 -1.06 5.45
C TRP A 165 5.54 -0.62 5.13
N LEU A 166 5.76 0.64 4.77
CA LEU A 166 7.11 1.18 4.54
C LEU A 166 8.02 1.15 5.77
N ALA A 167 7.47 1.02 6.98
CA ALA A 167 8.25 0.88 8.20
C ALA A 167 8.96 -0.48 8.32
N ILE A 168 8.55 -1.45 7.50
CA ILE A 168 8.98 -2.85 7.59
C ILE A 168 10.04 -3.10 6.53
N ASP A 169 11.14 -3.71 6.96
CA ASP A 169 12.20 -4.13 6.06
C ASP A 169 11.71 -5.14 5.02
N GLY A 170 11.93 -4.79 3.76
CA GLY A 170 11.57 -5.55 2.57
C GLY A 170 10.44 -4.90 1.80
N SER A 171 9.65 -4.01 2.42
CA SER A 171 8.53 -3.36 1.75
C SER A 171 8.94 -2.42 0.62
N ALA A 172 10.18 -1.90 0.64
CA ALA A 172 10.75 -1.09 -0.43
C ALA A 172 11.46 -1.92 -1.53
N SER A 173 11.49 -3.25 -1.40
CA SER A 173 12.02 -4.15 -2.43
C SER A 173 10.96 -4.48 -3.49
N TRP A 174 11.40 -4.91 -4.67
CA TRP A 174 10.50 -5.25 -5.77
C TRP A 174 9.52 -6.37 -5.37
N TRP A 175 10.01 -7.48 -4.83
CA TRP A 175 9.17 -8.59 -4.37
C TRP A 175 9.80 -9.29 -3.14
N PRO A 176 9.33 -9.01 -1.92
CA PRO A 176 9.92 -9.52 -0.69
C PRO A 176 9.45 -10.95 -0.39
N LEU A 177 10.08 -11.93 -1.03
CA LEU A 177 9.83 -13.35 -0.74
C LEU A 177 10.30 -13.70 0.68
N THR A 178 9.54 -14.57 1.35
CA THR A 178 10.00 -15.20 2.58
C THR A 178 11.17 -16.14 2.24
N PRO A 179 12.36 -15.96 2.84
CA PRO A 179 13.48 -16.86 2.59
C PRO A 179 13.09 -18.29 3.02
N PRO A 180 13.56 -19.33 2.32
CA PRO A 180 13.30 -20.71 2.72
C PRO A 180 13.80 -20.93 4.16
N PRO A 181 13.11 -21.75 4.96
CA PRO A 181 13.59 -22.07 6.30
C PRO A 181 14.99 -22.65 6.17
N LEU A 182 15.93 -22.12 6.97
CA LEU A 182 17.27 -22.68 7.04
C LEU A 182 17.13 -24.15 7.40
N ALA A 183 17.75 -25.03 6.62
CA ALA A 183 17.86 -26.42 7.00
C ALA A 183 18.68 -26.43 8.30
N VAL A 184 18.01 -26.69 9.42
CA VAL A 184 18.71 -27.01 10.66
C VAL A 184 19.29 -28.40 10.43
N ASP A 185 20.54 -28.43 9.98
CA ASP A 185 21.30 -29.68 9.92
C ASP A 185 21.59 -30.05 11.38
N PHE A 186 20.73 -30.88 11.97
CA PHE A 186 20.92 -31.47 13.29
C PHE A 186 22.00 -32.56 13.23
N ASN A 187 23.10 -32.29 12.52
CA ASN A 187 24.33 -33.06 12.62
C ASN A 187 25.21 -32.45 13.73
N LEU A 188 24.58 -32.20 14.88
CA LEU A 188 25.31 -32.15 16.14
C LEU A 188 25.72 -33.61 16.38
N ALA A 189 26.96 -33.93 16.03
CA ALA A 189 27.58 -35.19 16.42
C ALA A 189 27.76 -35.18 17.94
N LEU A 190 26.67 -35.38 18.67
CA LEU A 190 26.68 -35.63 20.10
C LEU A 190 27.26 -37.03 20.27
N GLU A 191 28.58 -37.10 20.40
CA GLU A 191 29.24 -38.31 20.85
C GLU A 191 28.74 -38.64 22.27
N PRO A 192 28.69 -39.93 22.67
CA PRO A 192 28.22 -40.33 24.00
C PRO A 192 28.92 -39.63 25.17
N ASP A 193 30.13 -39.09 24.95
CA ASP A 193 30.96 -38.39 25.93
C ASP A 193 30.55 -36.90 26.12
N ASP A 194 29.79 -36.35 25.17
CA ASP A 194 29.39 -34.93 25.11
C ASP A 194 28.15 -34.61 25.99
N LEU A 195 27.55 -35.64 26.60
CA LEU A 195 26.45 -35.48 27.57
C LEU A 195 26.94 -35.24 29.01
N THR A 196 28.24 -35.43 29.27
CA THR A 196 28.83 -35.32 30.62
C THR A 196 30.05 -34.41 30.70
N ALA A 197 30.53 -33.90 29.56
CA ALA A 197 31.67 -32.99 29.53
C ALA A 197 31.26 -31.57 30.01
N PRO A 198 32.07 -30.91 30.87
CA PRO A 198 31.89 -29.49 31.14
C PRO A 198 32.06 -28.69 29.85
N ALA A 199 31.25 -27.65 29.64
CA ALA A 199 31.21 -26.89 28.40
C ALA A 199 32.62 -26.43 27.97
N VAL A 200 33.09 -26.92 26.82
CA VAL A 200 34.44 -26.68 26.29
C VAL A 200 34.55 -25.34 25.54
N PHE A 201 33.41 -24.74 25.17
CA PHE A 201 33.42 -23.46 24.44
C PHE A 201 33.59 -22.28 25.39
N GLU A 202 34.70 -21.55 25.25
CA GLU A 202 34.75 -20.15 25.65
C GLU A 202 33.66 -19.40 24.88
N THR A 203 32.82 -18.65 25.58
CA THR A 203 31.86 -17.74 24.95
C THR A 203 32.65 -16.66 24.22
N ALA A 204 32.98 -16.90 22.96
CA ALA A 204 33.58 -15.90 22.10
C ALA A 204 32.69 -14.65 22.14
N ASP A 205 33.28 -13.49 22.40
CA ASP A 205 32.59 -12.22 22.21
C ASP A 205 32.03 -12.19 20.78
N PRO A 206 30.75 -11.83 20.60
CA PRO A 206 30.11 -11.93 19.30
C PRO A 206 30.91 -11.14 18.26
N GLU A 207 31.37 -11.84 17.22
CA GLU A 207 31.92 -11.24 16.01
C GLU A 207 31.02 -10.09 15.54
N SER A 208 31.65 -9.02 15.07
CA SER A 208 31.00 -7.77 14.66
C SER A 208 29.69 -8.02 13.90
N VAL A 209 28.61 -7.50 14.49
CA VAL A 209 27.20 -7.50 14.07
C VAL A 209 27.00 -7.58 12.55
N ALA A 210 27.10 -8.77 11.96
CA ALA A 210 26.03 -9.19 11.07
C ALA A 210 24.77 -9.19 11.95
N ASP A 211 23.74 -8.47 11.52
CA ASP A 211 22.52 -8.20 12.29
C ASP A 211 21.83 -9.53 12.70
N LEU A 212 22.32 -10.11 13.80
CA LEU A 212 21.80 -11.27 14.53
C LEU A 212 20.78 -10.79 15.56
N SER A 213 20.09 -9.68 15.29
CA SER A 213 18.84 -9.43 15.98
C SER A 213 17.97 -10.69 15.81
N PRO A 214 17.43 -11.26 16.90
CA PRO A 214 16.53 -12.39 16.77
C PRO A 214 15.43 -11.99 15.78
N ALA A 215 14.80 -12.92 15.08
CA ALA A 215 13.68 -12.65 14.15
C ALA A 215 12.46 -11.94 14.79
N THR A 216 12.60 -11.49 16.04
CA THR A 216 11.70 -10.75 16.92
C THR A 216 12.15 -9.31 17.22
N GLN A 217 13.38 -8.88 16.92
CA GLN A 217 13.77 -7.47 17.02
C GLN A 217 13.48 -6.79 15.69
N ILE A 218 12.28 -6.22 15.59
CA ILE A 218 11.83 -5.52 14.40
C ILE A 218 12.32 -4.08 14.55
N SER A 219 13.50 -3.79 14.01
CA SER A 219 14.00 -2.42 13.94
C SER A 219 13.22 -1.65 12.86
N GLN A 220 13.08 -0.34 13.04
CA GLN A 220 12.51 0.52 12.02
C GLN A 220 13.38 0.46 10.76
N SER A 221 12.75 0.28 9.60
CA SER A 221 13.49 0.07 8.36
C SER A 221 14.41 1.24 8.00
N MET A 222 15.69 0.96 7.76
CA MET A 222 16.67 1.92 7.21
C MET A 222 16.67 1.94 5.67
N GLN A 223 15.62 1.39 5.05
CA GLN A 223 15.56 1.17 3.61
C GLN A 223 15.37 2.47 2.82
N SER A 224 16.01 2.53 1.64
CA SER A 224 15.85 3.68 0.76
C SER A 224 14.44 3.72 0.17
N THR A 225 13.68 4.76 0.53
CA THR A 225 12.34 5.02 0.00
C THR A 225 12.35 5.62 -1.41
N LYS A 226 13.53 5.87 -1.99
CA LYS A 226 13.70 6.50 -3.31
C LYS A 226 12.94 5.75 -4.41
N ASN A 227 12.98 4.42 -4.42
CA ASN A 227 12.28 3.62 -5.43
C ASN A 227 10.76 3.82 -5.39
N VAL A 228 10.19 3.90 -4.18
CA VAL A 228 8.76 4.14 -3.98
C VAL A 228 8.38 5.55 -4.42
N LEU A 229 9.19 6.55 -4.07
CA LEU A 229 8.99 7.94 -4.47
C LEU A 229 9.05 8.11 -6.00
N ILE A 230 10.04 7.50 -6.65
CA ILE A 230 10.18 7.52 -8.11
C ILE A 230 8.96 6.87 -8.75
N ALA A 231 8.54 5.68 -8.29
CA ALA A 231 7.38 5.00 -8.85
C ALA A 231 6.07 5.80 -8.66
N LEU A 232 5.87 6.43 -7.50
CA LEU A 232 4.74 7.33 -7.25
C LEU A 232 4.77 8.54 -8.19
N ALA A 233 5.92 9.19 -8.34
CA ALA A 233 6.09 10.34 -9.24
C ALA A 233 5.79 9.94 -10.69
N SER A 234 6.29 8.79 -11.16
CA SER A 234 6.00 8.26 -12.49
C SER A 234 4.51 7.98 -12.71
N CYS A 235 3.81 7.41 -11.74
CA CYS A 235 2.36 7.21 -11.81
C CYS A 235 1.59 8.54 -11.90
N LEU A 236 2.03 9.55 -11.14
CA LEU A 236 1.40 10.88 -11.13
C LEU A 236 1.60 11.57 -12.49
N ILE A 237 2.83 11.60 -12.99
CA ILE A 237 3.16 12.15 -14.31
C ILE A 237 2.34 11.46 -15.41
N GLY A 238 2.29 10.12 -15.40
CA GLY A 238 1.50 9.36 -16.37
C GLY A 238 0.00 9.67 -16.29
N SER A 239 -0.54 9.85 -15.09
CA SER A 239 -1.95 10.22 -14.89
C SER A 239 -2.25 11.63 -15.43
N VAL A 240 -1.37 12.60 -15.14
CA VAL A 240 -1.50 13.98 -15.64
C VAL A 240 -1.43 14.02 -17.16
N TRP A 241 -0.47 13.29 -17.75
CA TRP A 241 -0.35 13.16 -19.19
C TRP A 241 -1.64 12.59 -19.82
N MET A 242 -2.19 11.52 -19.25
CA MET A 242 -3.41 10.89 -19.78
C MET A 242 -4.61 11.81 -19.70
N VAL A 243 -4.77 12.57 -18.60
CA VAL A 243 -5.83 13.58 -18.48
C VAL A 243 -5.69 14.65 -19.58
N GLY A 244 -4.47 15.12 -19.83
CA GLY A 244 -4.18 16.05 -20.92
C GLY A 244 -4.53 15.48 -22.30
N ALA A 245 -4.14 14.24 -22.58
CA ALA A 245 -4.44 13.56 -23.85
C ALA A 245 -5.94 13.41 -24.07
N VAL A 246 -6.70 13.02 -23.04
CA VAL A 246 -8.17 12.93 -23.10
C VAL A 246 -8.80 14.31 -23.30
N ALA A 247 -8.30 15.35 -22.63
CA ALA A 247 -8.81 16.71 -22.81
C ALA A 247 -8.64 17.22 -24.25
N VAL A 248 -7.49 16.95 -24.88
CA VAL A 248 -7.25 17.27 -26.30
C VAL A 248 -8.15 16.44 -27.22
N GLY A 249 -8.39 15.17 -26.91
CA GLY A 249 -9.33 14.34 -27.66
C GLY A 249 -10.77 14.85 -27.58
N ILE A 250 -11.20 15.34 -26.42
CA ILE A 250 -12.55 15.92 -26.25
C ILE A 250 -12.68 17.18 -27.10
N THR A 251 -11.68 18.06 -27.14
CA THR A 251 -11.74 19.27 -27.96
C THR A 251 -11.78 18.96 -29.45
N SER A 252 -11.01 17.97 -29.93
CA SER A 252 -11.09 17.54 -31.33
C SER A 252 -12.45 16.92 -31.68
N ALA A 253 -12.98 16.03 -30.83
CA ALA A 253 -14.26 15.36 -31.09
C ALA A 253 -15.47 16.30 -30.98
N ALA A 254 -15.44 17.29 -30.08
CA ALA A 254 -16.57 18.19 -29.85
C ALA A 254 -16.53 19.47 -30.70
N VAL A 255 -15.37 20.07 -30.91
CA VAL A 255 -15.26 21.47 -31.43
C VAL A 255 -14.99 21.52 -32.94
N GLN A 256 -14.20 20.58 -33.49
CA GLN A 256 -13.91 20.55 -34.92
C GLN A 256 -15.13 20.29 -35.83
N PRO A 257 -16.09 19.40 -35.51
CA PRO A 257 -17.25 19.20 -36.38
C PRO A 257 -18.20 20.40 -36.40
N LEU A 258 -18.23 21.22 -35.34
CA LEU A 258 -19.05 22.44 -35.24
C LEU A 258 -18.47 23.64 -35.99
N SER A 259 -17.17 23.62 -36.29
CA SER A 259 -16.44 24.69 -36.99
C SER A 259 -16.17 24.39 -38.46
N ALA A 260 -16.58 23.22 -38.96
CA ALA A 260 -16.51 22.88 -40.37
C ALA A 260 -17.54 23.73 -41.16
N PRO A 261 -17.12 24.50 -42.19
CA PRO A 261 -18.05 25.26 -43.01
C PRO A 261 -19.04 24.32 -43.71
N ALA A 262 -20.32 24.68 -43.69
CA ALA A 262 -21.37 23.94 -44.38
C ALA A 262 -20.96 23.73 -45.85
N ALA A 263 -20.75 22.48 -46.24
CA ALA A 263 -20.41 22.15 -47.61
C ALA A 263 -21.55 22.61 -48.52
N THR A 264 -21.31 23.68 -49.27
CA THR A 264 -22.21 24.19 -50.31
C THR A 264 -22.35 23.13 -51.39
N THR A 265 -23.36 22.27 -51.28
CA THR A 265 -23.77 21.40 -52.38
C THR A 265 -24.45 22.27 -53.44
N LEU A 266 -23.64 22.80 -54.38
CA LEU A 266 -24.15 23.30 -55.66
C LEU A 266 -24.48 22.09 -56.54
N ARG A 267 -25.78 21.86 -56.76
CA ARG A 267 -26.32 21.08 -57.87
C ARG A 267 -27.15 22.01 -58.74
#